data_AF-A0A2E9WX28-F1
#
_entry.id   AF-A0A2E9WX28-F1
#
_cell.length_a   1.000
_cell.length_b   1.000
_cell.length_c   1.000
_cell.angle_alpha   90.00
_cell.angle_beta   90.00
_cell.angle_gamma   90.00
#
_symmetry.space_group_name_H-M   'P 1'
#
loop_
_entity.id
_entity.type
_entity.pdbx_description
1 polymer ?
#
loop_
_entity_poly.entity_id
_entity_poly.type
_entity_poly.pdbx_seq_one_letter_code
_entity_poly.pdbx_strand_id
1 'polypeptide(L)'
;MKTTLLHVRRLAVAAALLGAIVSPRAVSAQSALDTSEAGAFMGSWSVSLQSDYGPLEFPLVVTDQGGKVAASVGSPDPAGGLTSVTDITRSGEGLVLNYEFDAQGQLVPVSLTLTPDGEDLAAVFSIADGAFTAGGSAKRASD
;
A
#
# COMPACT_ATOMS: atom_id res chain seq x y z
N MET A 1 50.97 -49.68 -1.71
CA MET A 1 51.09 -48.32 -2.29
C MET A 1 50.70 -47.33 -1.20
N LYS A 2 51.70 -46.82 -0.47
CA LYS A 2 52.25 -45.45 -0.54
C LYS A 2 51.51 -44.46 0.39
N THR A 3 51.78 -44.54 1.70
CA THR A 3 52.50 -43.53 2.51
C THR A 3 51.85 -42.13 2.53
N THR A 4 51.43 -41.63 3.71
CA THR A 4 52.21 -40.68 4.55
C THR A 4 51.28 -39.92 5.52
N LEU A 5 51.66 -39.95 6.79
CA LEU A 5 51.20 -39.11 7.90
C LEU A 5 51.63 -37.64 7.69
N LEU A 6 50.71 -36.67 7.81
CA LEU A 6 51.02 -35.27 8.13
C LEU A 6 50.06 -34.85 9.25
N HIS A 7 50.45 -35.06 10.50
CA HIS A 7 51.01 -34.05 11.41
C HIS A 7 50.06 -32.89 11.74
N VAL A 8 49.46 -33.03 12.92
CA VAL A 8 48.78 -32.03 13.76
C VAL A 8 49.66 -30.80 14.02
N ARG A 9 49.03 -29.61 14.07
CA ARG A 9 49.30 -28.39 14.90
C ARG A 9 48.83 -27.16 14.09
N ARG A 10 47.97 -26.24 14.56
CA ARG A 10 47.77 -25.63 15.88
C ARG A 10 46.36 -24.99 15.96
N LEU A 11 45.82 -25.03 17.18
CA LEU A 11 44.91 -24.10 17.86
C LEU A 11 44.37 -22.87 17.08
N ALA A 12 43.05 -22.72 17.09
CA ALA A 12 42.40 -21.54 17.68
C ALA A 12 41.01 -21.92 18.20
N VAL A 13 40.84 -21.81 19.51
CA VAL A 13 39.56 -21.78 20.23
C VAL A 13 38.98 -20.36 20.10
N ALA A 14 37.65 -20.26 20.25
CA ALA A 14 36.80 -19.07 20.38
C ALA A 14 36.17 -18.60 19.05
N ALA A 15 34.88 -18.28 18.98
CA ALA A 15 34.04 -17.67 20.01
C ALA A 15 32.61 -18.19 20.02
N ALA A 16 32.01 -18.02 21.19
CA ALA A 16 30.68 -18.43 21.60
C ALA A 16 29.55 -17.83 20.74
N LEU A 17 28.59 -18.69 20.44
CA LEU A 17 27.14 -18.47 20.55
C LEU A 17 26.70 -17.02 20.79
N LEU A 18 26.19 -16.39 19.74
CA LEU A 18 25.08 -15.43 19.79
C LEU A 18 24.32 -15.59 18.48
N GLY A 19 23.41 -16.57 18.47
CA GLY A 19 22.46 -16.75 17.38
C GLY A 19 21.49 -15.58 17.39
N ALA A 20 21.74 -14.58 16.56
CA ALA A 20 20.70 -13.66 16.14
C ALA A 20 19.72 -14.45 15.27
N ILE A 21 18.71 -15.03 15.90
CA ILE A 21 17.52 -15.51 15.20
C ILE A 21 16.88 -14.26 14.61
N VAL A 22 17.18 -13.99 13.34
CA VAL A 22 16.42 -13.05 12.53
C VAL A 22 15.07 -13.73 12.32
N SER A 23 14.16 -13.55 13.28
CA SER A 23 12.77 -13.93 13.08
C SER A 23 12.24 -13.07 11.93
N PRO A 24 11.66 -13.66 10.87
CA PRO A 24 10.88 -12.88 9.93
C PRO A 24 9.76 -12.23 10.75
N ARG A 25 9.83 -10.91 10.91
CA ARG A 25 8.67 -10.16 11.40
C ARG A 25 7.55 -10.49 10.42
N ALA A 26 6.47 -11.09 10.91
CA ALA A 26 5.22 -11.09 10.18
C ALA A 26 4.98 -9.63 9.79
N VAL A 27 5.11 -9.32 8.49
CA VAL A 27 4.73 -8.02 7.96
C VAL A 27 3.25 -7.92 8.31
N SER A 28 2.93 -7.01 9.24
CA SER A 28 1.53 -6.73 9.59
C SER A 28 0.80 -6.39 8.30
N ALA A 29 -0.42 -6.90 8.12
CA ALA A 29 -1.30 -6.57 6.98
C ALA A 29 -1.87 -5.14 7.14
N GLN A 30 -1.02 -4.20 7.51
CA GLN A 30 -1.33 -2.84 7.86
C GLN A 30 -0.25 -1.95 7.25
N SER A 31 -0.61 -0.76 6.80
CA SER A 31 0.38 0.17 6.24
C SER A 31 1.51 0.44 7.24
N ALA A 32 2.70 0.68 6.70
CA ALA A 32 3.81 1.18 7.47
C ALA A 32 3.72 2.70 7.74
N LEU A 33 2.89 3.44 7.00
CA LEU A 33 2.79 4.89 7.05
C LEU A 33 2.12 5.36 8.35
N ASP A 34 2.79 6.26 9.07
CA ASP A 34 2.26 6.88 10.30
C ASP A 34 1.14 7.88 9.98
N THR A 35 0.06 7.88 10.77
CA THR A 35 -1.08 8.77 10.53
C THR A 35 -0.75 10.26 10.66
N SER A 36 0.26 10.60 11.46
CA SER A 36 0.79 11.96 11.55
C SER A 36 1.31 12.51 10.21
N GLU A 37 1.67 11.63 9.27
CA GLU A 37 2.18 12.01 7.96
C GLU A 37 1.09 12.19 6.91
N ALA A 38 -0.14 11.74 7.19
CA ALA A 38 -1.25 11.70 6.25
C ALA A 38 -2.48 12.49 6.72
N GLY A 39 -2.32 13.41 7.67
CA GLY A 39 -3.43 14.14 8.31
C GLY A 39 -4.42 14.79 7.33
N ALA A 40 -3.94 15.37 6.23
CA ALA A 40 -4.79 16.00 5.22
C ALA A 40 -5.73 15.01 4.49
N PHE A 41 -5.37 13.72 4.44
CA PHE A 41 -6.11 12.69 3.73
C PHE A 41 -7.09 11.92 4.63
N MET A 42 -6.98 12.05 5.96
CA MET A 42 -7.80 11.31 6.92
C MET A 42 -9.28 11.64 6.76
N GLY A 43 -10.15 10.64 6.90
CA GLY A 43 -11.61 10.75 6.89
C GLY A 43 -12.27 10.14 5.65
N SER A 44 -13.55 10.46 5.47
CA SER A 44 -14.40 9.92 4.40
C SER A 44 -14.50 10.89 3.22
N TRP A 45 -14.47 10.33 2.02
CA TRP A 45 -14.44 11.05 0.76
C TRP A 45 -15.36 10.39 -0.28
N SER A 46 -15.98 11.20 -1.13
CA SER A 46 -16.61 10.77 -2.37
C SER A 46 -15.67 11.11 -3.51
N VAL A 47 -15.12 10.09 -4.17
CA VAL A 47 -14.21 10.24 -5.31
C VAL A 47 -15.06 10.32 -6.57
N SER A 48 -14.84 11.35 -7.39
CA SER A 48 -15.45 11.52 -8.72
C SER A 48 -14.33 11.69 -9.75
N LEU A 49 -14.25 10.75 -10.70
CA LEU A 49 -13.24 10.74 -11.76
C LEU A 49 -13.90 10.85 -13.13
N GLN A 50 -13.18 11.47 -14.06
CA GLN A 50 -13.53 11.46 -15.48
C GLN A 50 -12.62 10.49 -16.22
N SER A 51 -13.22 9.51 -16.90
CA SER A 51 -12.50 8.62 -17.80
C SER A 51 -13.03 8.69 -19.24
N ASP A 52 -12.31 8.08 -20.17
CA ASP A 52 -12.72 7.92 -21.56
C ASP A 52 -14.02 7.11 -21.74
N TYR A 53 -14.37 6.28 -20.75
CA TYR A 53 -15.58 5.45 -20.75
C TYR A 53 -16.75 6.08 -19.98
N GLY A 54 -16.56 7.28 -19.42
CA GLY A 54 -17.56 7.99 -18.63
C GLY A 54 -17.10 8.33 -17.21
N PRO A 55 -17.97 8.98 -16.42
CA PRO A 55 -17.68 9.30 -15.04
C PRO A 55 -17.63 8.03 -14.16
N LEU A 56 -16.74 8.03 -13.18
CA LEU A 56 -16.64 6.99 -12.14
C LEU A 56 -16.79 7.64 -10.78
N GLU A 57 -17.64 7.08 -9.92
CA GLU A 57 -17.86 7.58 -8.57
C GLU A 57 -17.78 6.43 -7.57
N PHE A 58 -17.03 6.63 -6.48
CA PHE A 58 -16.91 5.63 -5.41
C PHE A 58 -16.47 6.27 -4.09
N PRO A 59 -16.83 5.67 -2.94
CA PRO A 59 -16.38 6.14 -1.64
C PRO A 59 -14.91 5.77 -1.39
N LEU A 60 -14.22 6.63 -0.65
CA LEU A 60 -12.90 6.37 -0.08
C LEU A 60 -12.94 6.73 1.39
N VAL A 61 -12.44 5.85 2.24
CA VAL A 61 -12.29 6.10 3.68
C VAL A 61 -10.84 5.90 4.06
N VAL A 62 -10.22 6.90 4.69
CA VAL A 62 -8.85 6.81 5.21
C VAL A 62 -8.87 7.00 6.73
N THR A 63 -8.36 6.02 7.47
CA THR A 63 -8.52 5.93 8.93
C THR A 63 -7.20 5.66 9.64
N ASP A 64 -7.18 5.98 10.93
CA ASP A 64 -6.16 5.47 11.85
C ASP A 64 -6.48 4.05 12.29
N GLN A 65 -5.53 3.15 12.12
CA GLN A 65 -5.56 1.82 12.69
C GLN A 65 -4.30 1.61 13.53
N GLY A 66 -4.35 1.96 14.81
CA GLY A 66 -3.23 1.76 15.73
C GLY A 66 -2.02 2.63 15.38
N GLY A 67 -2.24 3.90 15.02
CA GLY A 67 -1.20 4.85 14.66
C GLY A 67 -0.71 4.76 13.21
N LYS A 68 -1.22 3.81 12.42
CA LYS A 68 -0.90 3.69 11.00
C LYS A 68 -2.10 3.99 10.12
N VAL A 69 -1.82 4.48 8.92
CA VAL A 69 -2.84 4.74 7.91
C VAL A 69 -3.44 3.42 7.43
N ALA A 70 -4.76 3.35 7.35
CA ALA A 70 -5.49 2.31 6.64
C ALA A 70 -6.48 3.00 5.69
N ALA A 71 -6.82 2.35 4.58
CA ALA A 71 -7.85 2.86 3.69
C ALA A 71 -8.82 1.77 3.25
N SER A 72 -10.04 2.17 2.91
CA SER A 72 -11.03 1.34 2.24
C SER A 72 -11.53 2.08 1.01
N VAL A 73 -11.44 1.44 -0.15
CA VAL A 73 -11.85 2.01 -1.44
C VAL A 73 -13.08 1.25 -1.92
N GLY A 74 -14.14 1.97 -2.26
CA GLY A 74 -15.32 1.38 -2.88
C GLY A 74 -15.10 1.07 -4.35
N SER A 75 -15.89 0.13 -4.85
CA SER A 75 -15.99 -0.15 -6.28
C SER A 75 -16.85 0.90 -6.99
N PRO A 76 -16.48 1.34 -8.21
CA PRO A 76 -17.38 2.10 -9.07
C PRO A 76 -18.56 1.27 -9.59
N ASP A 77 -18.44 -0.07 -9.62
CA ASP A 77 -19.59 -0.96 -9.81
C ASP A 77 -20.37 -1.06 -8.47
N PRO A 78 -21.67 -0.73 -8.43
CA PRO A 78 -22.50 -0.83 -7.22
C PRO A 78 -22.64 -2.26 -6.67
N ALA A 79 -22.38 -3.29 -7.47
CA ALA A 79 -22.29 -4.67 -7.00
C ALA A 79 -20.94 -5.01 -6.35
N GLY A 80 -19.93 -4.16 -6.54
CA GLY A 80 -18.62 -4.30 -5.95
C GLY A 80 -18.58 -3.78 -4.51
N GLY A 81 -17.90 -4.52 -3.64
CA GLY A 81 -17.74 -4.19 -2.23
C GLY A 81 -16.69 -3.11 -1.95
N LEU A 82 -16.29 -3.03 -0.68
CA LEU A 82 -15.15 -2.24 -0.23
C LEU A 82 -13.88 -3.08 -0.28
N THR A 83 -12.82 -2.52 -0.84
CA THR A 83 -11.46 -3.10 -0.83
C THR A 83 -10.63 -2.41 0.23
N SER A 84 -10.17 -3.17 1.23
CA SER A 84 -9.18 -2.66 2.20
C SER A 84 -7.81 -2.51 1.53
N VAL A 85 -7.17 -1.37 1.75
CA VAL A 85 -5.87 -1.04 1.19
C VAL A 85 -4.87 -0.91 2.33
N THR A 86 -3.77 -1.65 2.22
CA THR A 86 -2.70 -1.69 3.22
C THR A 86 -1.37 -1.23 2.66
N ASP A 87 -1.17 -1.32 1.34
CA ASP A 87 -0.03 -0.69 0.67
C ASP A 87 -0.35 0.79 0.42
N ILE A 88 0.07 1.62 1.38
CA ILE A 88 -0.17 3.06 1.38
C ILE A 88 1.17 3.74 1.64
N THR A 89 1.56 4.62 0.73
CA THR A 89 2.84 5.32 0.78
C THR A 89 2.67 6.80 0.52
N ARG A 90 3.61 7.60 1.02
CA ARG A 90 3.69 9.03 0.72
C ARG A 90 4.59 9.23 -0.50
N SER A 91 4.16 10.05 -1.45
CA SER A 91 4.93 10.42 -2.63
C SER A 91 4.91 11.93 -2.80
N GLY A 92 5.98 12.61 -2.35
CA GLY A 92 6.00 14.07 -2.26
C GLY A 92 4.90 14.59 -1.33
N GLU A 93 3.99 15.40 -1.88
CA GLU A 93 2.82 15.91 -1.17
C GLU A 93 1.61 14.97 -1.24
N GLY A 94 1.68 13.91 -2.05
CA GLY A 94 0.57 13.00 -2.29
C GLY A 94 0.59 11.73 -1.43
N LEU A 95 -0.57 11.09 -1.35
CA LEU A 95 -0.78 9.76 -0.77
C LEU A 95 -1.10 8.78 -1.89
N VAL A 96 -0.33 7.70 -2.00
CA VAL A 96 -0.49 6.67 -3.01
C VAL A 96 -1.03 5.41 -2.35
N LEU A 97 -2.19 4.95 -2.83
CA LEU A 97 -2.86 3.73 -2.40
C LEU A 97 -2.71 2.70 -3.51
N ASN A 98 -2.00 1.60 -3.25
CA ASN A 98 -1.86 0.51 -4.20
C ASN A 98 -2.69 -0.69 -3.73
N TYR A 99 -3.51 -1.21 -4.62
CA TYR A 99 -4.34 -2.37 -4.33
C TYR A 99 -4.69 -3.13 -5.61
N GLU A 100 -5.29 -4.29 -5.45
CA GLU A 100 -5.78 -5.09 -6.57
C GLU A 100 -7.31 -5.17 -6.47
N PHE A 101 -8.00 -5.12 -7.61
CA PHE A 101 -9.40 -5.51 -7.69
C PHE A 101 -9.54 -6.77 -8.52
N ASP A 102 -10.48 -7.63 -8.12
CA ASP A 102 -10.83 -8.83 -8.87
C ASP A 102 -11.78 -8.45 -10.01
N ALA A 103 -11.31 -8.65 -11.24
CA ALA A 103 -12.10 -8.54 -12.46
C ALA A 103 -12.30 -9.94 -13.05
N GLN A 104 -13.40 -10.60 -12.67
CA GLN A 104 -13.79 -11.92 -13.19
C GLN A 104 -12.73 -13.01 -12.93
N GLY A 105 -12.14 -13.02 -11.74
CA GLY A 105 -11.10 -13.95 -11.31
C GLY A 105 -9.69 -13.53 -11.70
N GLN A 106 -9.51 -12.36 -12.33
CA GLN A 106 -8.21 -11.78 -12.60
C GLN A 106 -7.97 -10.60 -11.66
N LEU A 107 -6.90 -10.66 -10.87
CA LEU A 107 -6.45 -9.54 -10.07
C LEU A 107 -5.81 -8.48 -10.97
N VAL A 108 -6.33 -7.27 -10.90
CA VAL A 108 -5.85 -6.13 -11.69
C VAL A 108 -5.25 -5.10 -10.74
N PRO A 109 -3.97 -4.73 -10.89
CA PRO A 109 -3.32 -3.75 -10.03
C PRO A 109 -3.83 -2.34 -10.32
N VAL A 110 -4.04 -1.59 -9.25
CA VAL A 110 -4.52 -0.22 -9.25
C VAL A 110 -3.66 0.64 -8.34
N SER A 111 -3.40 1.85 -8.80
CA SER A 111 -2.84 2.93 -7.99
C SER A 111 -3.78 4.11 -7.99
N LEU A 112 -4.20 4.53 -6.79
CA LEU A 112 -4.94 5.77 -6.56
C LEU A 112 -4.00 6.76 -5.87
N THR A 113 -3.65 7.83 -6.57
CA THR A 113 -2.87 8.94 -6.03
C THR A 113 -3.78 10.09 -5.64
N LEU A 114 -3.65 10.55 -4.40
CA LEU A 114 -4.39 11.67 -3.84
C LEU A 114 -3.42 12.80 -3.54
N THR A 115 -3.76 14.03 -3.91
CA THR A 115 -2.97 15.22 -3.61
C THR A 115 -3.89 16.27 -2.99
N PRO A 116 -3.50 16.95 -1.90
CA PRO A 116 -4.32 18.02 -1.33
C PRO A 116 -4.61 19.12 -2.35
N ASP A 117 -5.88 19.54 -2.45
CA ASP A 117 -6.33 20.63 -3.32
C ASP A 117 -7.39 21.48 -2.57
N GLY A 118 -6.90 22.40 -1.74
CA GLY A 118 -7.74 23.19 -0.84
C GLY A 118 -8.40 22.34 0.24
N GLU A 119 -9.72 22.31 0.27
CA GLU A 119 -10.52 21.48 1.19
C GLU A 119 -10.81 20.07 0.62
N ASP A 120 -10.58 19.91 -0.68
CA ASP A 120 -10.77 18.67 -1.44
C ASP A 120 -9.41 17.98 -1.68
N LEU A 121 -9.44 16.82 -2.33
CA LEU A 121 -8.24 16.15 -2.86
C LEU A 121 -8.33 16.07 -4.38
N ALA A 122 -7.26 16.38 -5.09
CA ALA A 122 -7.10 15.91 -6.46
C ALA A 122 -6.86 14.39 -6.45
N ALA A 123 -7.48 13.67 -7.39
CA ALA A 123 -7.40 12.22 -7.47
C ALA A 123 -6.95 11.79 -8.87
N VAL A 124 -5.96 10.90 -8.92
CA VAL A 124 -5.50 10.25 -10.16
C VAL A 124 -5.55 8.75 -9.96
N PHE A 125 -6.31 8.08 -10.83
CA PHE A 125 -6.49 6.66 -10.85
C PHE A 125 -5.70 6.07 -12.01
N SER A 126 -4.96 4.99 -11.75
CA SER A 126 -4.18 4.26 -12.74
C SER A 126 -4.43 2.78 -12.60
N ILE A 127 -4.74 2.10 -13.69
CA ILE A 127 -4.99 0.66 -13.75
C ILE A 127 -3.94 0.01 -14.64
N ALA A 128 -3.47 -1.18 -14.24
CA ALA A 128 -2.52 -1.99 -15.00
C ALA A 128 -1.30 -1.17 -15.45
N ASP A 129 -0.64 -0.53 -14.48
CA ASP A 129 0.57 0.27 -14.66
C ASP A 129 0.43 1.42 -15.68
N GLY A 130 -0.75 2.03 -15.72
CA GLY A 130 -1.04 3.19 -16.57
C GLY A 130 -1.64 2.85 -17.94
N ALA A 131 -1.98 1.59 -18.19
CA ALA A 131 -2.74 1.20 -19.38
C ALA A 131 -4.09 1.92 -19.47
N PHE A 132 -4.66 2.28 -18.32
CA PHE A 132 -5.79 3.19 -18.21
C PHE A 132 -5.54 4.19 -17.09
N THR A 133 -5.87 5.46 -17.33
CA THR A 133 -5.81 6.50 -16.30
C THR A 133 -7.07 7.35 -16.31
N ALA A 134 -7.48 7.83 -15.14
CA ALA A 134 -8.60 8.75 -14.96
C ALA A 134 -8.24 9.79 -13.90
N GLY A 135 -8.60 11.04 -14.15
CA GLY A 135 -8.34 12.17 -13.25
C GLY A 135 -9.64 12.75 -12.71
N GLY A 136 -9.60 13.31 -11.51
CA GLY A 136 -10.73 13.99 -10.90
C GLY A 136 -10.42 14.51 -9.51
N SER A 137 -11.41 14.48 -8.64
CA SER A 137 -11.27 14.94 -7.26
C SER A 137 -12.01 14.05 -6.28
N ALA A 138 -11.61 14.12 -5.01
CA ALA A 138 -12.31 13.54 -3.89
C ALA A 138 -12.80 14.67 -2.98
N LYS A 139 -14.11 14.73 -2.78
CA LYS A 139 -14.76 15.71 -1.91
C LYS A 139 -15.11 15.08 -0.59
N ARG A 140 -15.14 15.86 0.48
CA ARG A 140 -15.60 15.35 1.78
C ARG A 140 -16.99 14.74 1.65
N ALA A 141 -17.13 13.50 2.10
CA ALA A 141 -18.45 12.87 2.19
C ALA A 141 -19.26 13.66 3.23
N SER A 142 -20.50 14.01 2.88
CA SER A 142 -21.45 14.55 3.86
C SER A 142 -21.94 13.39 4.72
N ASP A 143 -21.92 13.54 6.04
CA ASP A 143 -22.53 12.60 6.98
C ASP A 143 -24.06 12.54 6.84
#